data_AF-A0A0Q9K347-F1
#
_entry.id   AF-A0A0Q9K347-F1
#
_cell.length_a   1.000
_cell.length_b   1.000
_cell.length_c   1.000
_cell.angle_alpha   90.00
_cell.angle_beta   90.00
_cell.angle_gamma   90.00
#
_symmetry.space_group_name_H-M   'P 1'
#
loop_
_entity.id
_entity.type
_entity.pdbx_description
1 polymer ?
#
loop_
_entity_poly.entity_id
_entity_poly.type
_entity_poly.pdbx_seq_one_letter_code
_entity_poly.pdbx_strand_id
1 'polypeptide(L)'
;MSENRKRNKSVLVRLTDEEYEMLSVKAAATEKTMPTFLRELGLNQDIKSPLIRKEDATEIAKQIRMIGNNLNQLTKLAHQGQIRVVEADDARRELERLWQLLSSYRRKTPTN
;
A
#
# COMPACT_ATOMS: atom_id res chain seq x y z
N MET A 1 9.17 -20.27 35.46
CA MET A 1 9.58 -19.53 34.25
C MET A 1 8.41 -18.70 33.80
N SER A 2 8.46 -17.38 33.99
CA SER A 2 7.35 -16.48 33.65
C SER A 2 7.63 -15.92 32.26
N GLU A 3 6.84 -16.31 31.26
CA GLU A 3 6.92 -15.77 29.90
C GLU A 3 6.78 -14.23 29.94
N ASN A 4 7.84 -13.52 29.56
CA ASN A 4 7.85 -12.06 29.48
C ASN A 4 7.04 -11.60 28.26
N ARG A 5 5.71 -11.65 28.37
CA ARG A 5 4.80 -11.25 27.29
C ARG A 5 4.82 -9.72 27.19
N LYS A 6 5.24 -9.18 26.02
CA LYS A 6 5.21 -7.74 25.69
C LYS A 6 3.86 -7.04 25.98
N ARG A 7 2.77 -7.81 26.12
CA ARG A 7 1.42 -7.34 26.44
C ARG A 7 0.89 -8.18 27.60
N ASN A 8 0.83 -7.58 28.78
CA ASN A 8 0.50 -8.24 30.04
C ASN A 8 -0.86 -7.84 30.64
N LYS A 9 -1.62 -6.96 29.96
CA LYS A 9 -2.98 -6.55 30.38
C LYS A 9 -4.02 -6.98 29.34
N SER A 10 -5.13 -7.52 29.81
CA SER A 10 -6.29 -7.93 29.00
C SER A 10 -7.51 -7.10 29.40
N VAL A 11 -8.30 -6.66 28.43
CA VAL A 11 -9.58 -5.97 28.63
C VAL A 11 -10.67 -6.85 28.06
N LEU A 12 -11.68 -7.18 28.88
CA LEU A 12 -12.87 -7.90 28.44
C LEU A 12 -13.92 -6.86 28.00
N VAL A 13 -14.33 -6.91 26.74
CA VAL A 13 -15.41 -6.06 26.21
C VAL A 13 -16.60 -6.97 25.93
N ARG A 14 -17.74 -6.69 26.53
CA ARG A 14 -19.02 -7.35 26.19
C ARG A 14 -19.67 -6.53 25.08
N LEU A 15 -20.08 -7.23 24.03
CA LEU A 15 -20.72 -6.66 22.85
C LEU A 15 -22.07 -7.34 22.68
N THR A 16 -23.04 -6.61 22.16
CA THR A 16 -24.27 -7.19 21.60
C THR A 16 -23.97 -7.83 20.24
N ASP A 17 -24.87 -8.68 19.74
CA ASP A 17 -24.69 -9.37 18.46
C ASP A 17 -24.54 -8.37 17.29
N GLU A 18 -25.33 -7.29 17.29
CA GLU A 18 -25.27 -6.21 16.28
C GLU A 18 -23.92 -5.47 16.31
N GLU A 19 -23.42 -5.14 17.50
CA GLU A 19 -22.12 -4.47 17.65
C GLU A 19 -20.96 -5.36 17.21
N TYR A 20 -21.06 -6.67 17.47
CA TYR A 20 -20.07 -7.64 17.04
C TYR A 20 -20.01 -7.75 15.52
N GLU A 21 -21.16 -7.82 14.84
CA GLU A 21 -21.21 -7.85 13.37
C GLU A 21 -20.64 -6.57 12.76
N MET A 22 -21.02 -5.40 13.26
CA MET A 22 -20.48 -4.12 12.78
C MET A 22 -18.96 -4.05 12.93
N LEU A 23 -18.42 -4.51 14.06
CA LEU A 23 -16.99 -4.54 14.29
C LEU A 23 -16.30 -5.57 13.39
N SER A 24 -16.93 -6.73 13.16
CA SER A 24 -16.44 -7.80 12.29
C SER A 24 -16.26 -7.32 10.86
N VAL A 25 -17.27 -6.63 10.31
CA VAL A 25 -17.21 -6.05 8.97
C VAL A 25 -16.09 -5.02 8.86
N LYS A 26 -15.94 -4.13 9.86
CA LYS A 26 -14.87 -3.12 9.87
C LYS A 26 -13.47 -3.73 10.02
N ALA A 27 -13.32 -4.77 10.84
CA ALA A 27 -12.06 -5.48 11.00
C ALA A 27 -11.67 -6.23 9.71
N ALA A 28 -12.64 -6.88 9.05
CA ALA A 28 -12.47 -7.56 7.77
C ALA A 28 -12.03 -6.59 6.65
N ALA A 29 -12.62 -5.39 6.61
CA ALA A 29 -12.21 -4.35 5.65
C ALA A 29 -10.75 -3.90 5.82
N THR A 30 -10.16 -4.07 7.01
CA THR A 30 -8.79 -3.64 7.32
C THR A 30 -7.78 -4.79 7.26
N GLU A 31 -8.20 -6.02 6.92
CA GLU A 31 -7.36 -7.25 6.99
C GLU A 31 -6.73 -7.49 8.39
N LYS A 32 -7.36 -6.97 9.46
CA LYS A 32 -6.84 -7.06 10.84
C LYS A 32 -7.71 -7.96 11.69
N THR A 33 -7.08 -8.65 12.64
CA THR A 33 -7.82 -9.43 13.65
C THR A 33 -8.59 -8.49 14.57
N MET A 34 -9.77 -8.92 15.03
CA MET A 34 -10.65 -8.13 15.91
C MET A 34 -9.91 -7.49 17.11
N PRO A 35 -9.02 -8.21 17.85
CA PRO A 35 -8.30 -7.61 18.98
C PRO A 35 -7.24 -6.58 18.56
N THR A 36 -6.77 -6.65 17.31
CA THR A 36 -5.82 -5.68 16.75
C THR A 36 -6.55 -4.43 16.27
N PHE A 37 -7.69 -4.61 15.60
CA PHE A 37 -8.57 -3.53 15.17
C PHE A 37 -9.08 -2.70 16.36
N LEU A 38 -9.61 -3.36 17.41
CA LEU A 38 -10.08 -2.67 18.63
C LEU A 38 -8.96 -1.94 19.37
N ARG A 39 -7.74 -2.50 19.34
CA ARG A 39 -6.58 -1.85 19.96
C ARG A 39 -6.21 -0.57 19.22
N GLU A 40 -6.16 -0.61 17.90
CA GLU A 40 -5.83 0.56 17.10
C GLU A 40 -6.92 1.63 17.20
N LEU A 41 -8.19 1.21 17.18
CA LEU A 41 -9.35 2.09 17.42
C LEU A 41 -9.27 2.78 18.79
N GLY A 42 -8.98 2.02 19.85
CA GLY A 42 -8.91 2.55 21.22
C GLY A 42 -7.63 3.35 21.55
N LEU A 43 -6.58 3.22 20.74
CA LEU A 43 -5.32 3.95 20.92
C LEU A 43 -5.19 5.16 19.98
N ASN A 44 -6.25 5.56 19.27
CA ASN A 44 -6.21 6.57 18.19
C ASN A 44 -5.11 6.27 17.16
N GLN A 45 -4.74 5.00 16.99
CA GLN A 45 -3.88 4.62 15.87
C GLN A 45 -4.75 4.58 14.64
N ASP A 46 -4.62 5.64 13.86
CA ASP A 46 -5.19 5.87 12.55
C ASP A 46 -5.36 4.54 11.80
N ILE A 47 -6.59 4.03 11.75
CA ILE A 47 -6.92 2.74 11.11
C ILE A 47 -6.88 2.99 9.61
N LYS A 48 -5.68 3.05 9.07
CA LYS A 48 -5.45 3.19 7.63
C LYS A 48 -5.81 1.85 7.02
N SER A 49 -7.05 1.74 6.55
CA SER A 49 -7.41 0.73 5.56
C SER A 49 -6.38 0.83 4.43
N PRO A 50 -5.66 -0.24 4.09
CA PRO A 50 -4.74 -0.19 2.97
C PRO A 50 -5.54 0.22 1.71
N LEU A 51 -5.16 1.36 1.12
CA LEU A 51 -5.81 1.93 -0.07
C LEU A 51 -5.78 0.99 -1.28
N ILE A 52 -4.86 0.02 -1.27
CA ILE A 52 -4.67 -1.00 -2.29
C ILE A 52 -4.41 -2.30 -1.53
N ARG A 53 -5.11 -3.38 -1.91
CA ARG A 53 -4.89 -4.71 -1.32
C ARG A 53 -3.43 -5.11 -1.52
N LYS A 54 -2.83 -5.80 -0.56
CA LYS A 54 -1.39 -6.14 -0.64
C LYS A 54 -1.05 -6.93 -1.91
N GLU A 55 -1.97 -7.78 -2.38
CA GLU A 55 -1.79 -8.54 -3.61
C GLU A 55 -1.68 -7.61 -4.82
N ASP A 56 -2.60 -6.66 -4.93
CA ASP A 56 -2.66 -5.68 -6.04
C ASP A 56 -1.43 -4.77 -6.04
N ALA A 57 -0.97 -4.32 -4.86
CA ALA A 57 0.24 -3.51 -4.73
C ALA A 57 1.51 -4.25 -5.18
N THR A 58 1.56 -5.57 -4.94
CA THR A 58 2.69 -6.42 -5.34
C THR A 58 2.72 -6.61 -6.85
N GLU A 59 1.55 -6.82 -7.47
CA GLU A 59 1.44 -6.95 -8.92
C GLU A 59 1.81 -5.64 -9.64
N ILE A 60 1.35 -4.50 -9.11
CA ILE A 60 1.75 -3.17 -9.61
C ILE A 60 3.27 -2.98 -9.53
N ALA A 61 3.88 -3.33 -8.40
CA ALA A 61 5.34 -3.23 -8.24
C ALA A 61 6.10 -4.13 -9.22
N LYS A 62 5.58 -5.32 -9.52
CA LYS A 62 6.14 -6.25 -10.51
C LYS A 62 6.06 -5.67 -11.92
N GLN A 63 4.94 -5.08 -12.30
CA GLN A 63 4.78 -4.43 -13.61
C GLN A 63 5.72 -3.22 -13.75
N ILE A 64 5.83 -2.38 -12.73
CA ILE A 64 6.77 -1.25 -12.72
C ILE A 64 8.21 -1.76 -12.90
N ARG A 65 8.60 -2.86 -12.24
CA ARG A 65 9.93 -3.46 -12.42
C ARG A 65 10.15 -3.96 -13.84
N MET A 66 9.16 -4.59 -14.46
CA MET A 66 9.26 -5.01 -15.87
C MET A 66 9.43 -3.82 -16.81
N ILE A 67 8.67 -2.74 -16.61
CA ILE A 67 8.81 -1.50 -17.40
C ILE A 67 10.21 -0.90 -17.21
N GLY A 68 10.70 -0.84 -15.97
CA GLY A 68 12.05 -0.37 -15.68
C GLY A 68 13.14 -1.20 -16.36
N ASN A 69 12.98 -2.52 -16.39
CA ASN A 69 13.91 -3.41 -17.10
C ASN A 69 13.90 -3.15 -18.61
N ASN A 70 12.71 -3.03 -19.21
CA ASN A 70 12.58 -2.74 -20.64
C ASN A 70 13.20 -1.38 -20.98
N LEU A 71 12.97 -0.36 -20.15
CA LEU A 71 13.59 0.97 -20.31
C LEU A 71 15.13 0.90 -20.21
N ASN A 72 15.64 0.10 -19.28
CA ASN A 72 17.09 -0.06 -19.11
C ASN A 72 17.72 -0.77 -20.32
N GLN A 73 17.04 -1.76 -20.88
CA GLN A 73 17.46 -2.42 -22.13
C GLN A 73 17.45 -1.45 -23.31
N LEU A 74 16.38 -0.66 -23.47
CA LEU A 74 16.29 0.37 -24.52
C LEU A 74 17.41 1.42 -24.39
N THR A 75 17.69 1.88 -23.16
CA THR A 75 18.80 2.80 -22.88
C THR A 75 20.15 2.18 -23.27
N LYS A 76 20.36 0.90 -22.95
CA LYS A 76 21.60 0.19 -23.26
C LYS A 76 21.79 0.01 -24.77
N LEU A 77 20.73 -0.37 -25.48
CA LEU A 77 20.74 -0.53 -26.93
C LEU A 77 20.92 0.81 -27.66
N ALA A 78 20.33 1.89 -27.15
CA ALA A 78 20.52 3.25 -27.66
C ALA A 78 21.97 3.73 -27.44
N HIS A 79 22.53 3.50 -26.25
CA HIS A 79 23.92 3.84 -25.94
C HIS A 79 24.92 3.06 -26.81
N GLN A 80 24.61 1.81 -27.15
CA GLN A 80 25.40 0.99 -28.07
C GLN A 80 25.21 1.38 -29.55
N GLY A 81 24.39 2.39 -29.85
CA GLY A 81 24.10 2.84 -31.22
C GLY A 81 23.28 1.85 -32.04
N GLN A 82 22.72 0.81 -31.41
CA GLN A 82 21.95 -0.26 -32.08
C GLN A 82 20.52 0.15 -32.41
N ILE A 83 20.00 1.18 -31.75
CA ILE A 83 18.69 1.79 -32.06
C ILE A 83 18.81 3.30 -32.08
N ARG A 84 18.23 3.91 -33.11
CA ARG A 84 17.99 5.36 -33.17
C ARG A 84 16.68 5.62 -32.47
N VAL A 85 16.74 6.21 -31.28
CA VAL A 85 15.55 6.54 -30.49
C VAL A 85 14.89 7.76 -31.12
N VAL A 86 13.85 7.53 -31.91
CA VAL A 86 12.94 8.57 -32.39
C VAL A 86 11.76 8.58 -31.40
N GLU A 87 11.40 9.75 -30.87
CA GLU A 87 10.24 9.96 -29.97
C GLU A 87 10.37 9.53 -28.47
N ALA A 88 11.57 9.48 -27.89
CA ALA A 88 11.72 9.27 -26.43
C ALA A 88 11.07 10.36 -25.55
N ASP A 89 10.89 11.57 -26.09
CA ASP A 89 10.32 12.70 -25.36
C ASP A 89 8.85 12.49 -24.99
N ASP A 90 8.09 11.76 -25.81
CA ASP A 90 6.66 11.53 -25.53
C ASP A 90 6.49 10.42 -24.49
N ALA A 91 7.30 9.36 -24.56
CA ALA A 91 7.36 8.35 -23.50
C ALA A 91 7.81 8.94 -22.16
N ARG A 92 8.78 9.86 -22.18
CA ARG A 92 9.23 10.59 -20.99
C ARG A 92 8.11 11.46 -20.39
N ARG A 93 7.38 12.22 -21.23
CA ARG A 93 6.26 13.06 -20.77
C ARG A 93 5.15 12.25 -20.14
N GLU A 94 4.81 11.10 -20.72
CA GLU A 94 3.77 10.23 -20.18
C GLU A 94 4.20 9.61 -18.84
N LEU A 95 5.48 9.25 -18.71
CA LEU A 95 6.05 8.77 -17.45
C LEU A 95 6.04 9.87 -16.37
N GLU A 96 6.39 11.11 -16.72
CA GLU A 96 6.31 12.27 -15.81
C GLU A 96 4.87 12.54 -15.35
N ARG A 97 3.88 12.43 -16.25
CA ARG A 97 2.45 12.53 -15.91
C ARG A 97 2.01 11.47 -14.92
N LEU A 98 2.36 10.19 -15.16
CA LEU A 98 2.04 9.10 -14.24
C LEU A 98 2.66 9.34 -12.86
N TRP A 99 3.89 9.86 -12.82
CA TRP A 99 4.58 10.17 -11.57
C TRP A 99 3.92 11.31 -10.79
N GLN A 100 3.46 12.37 -11.48
CA GLN A 100 2.69 13.45 -10.88
C GLN A 100 1.36 12.96 -10.33
N LEU A 101 0.66 12.10 -11.08
CA LEU A 101 -0.60 11.50 -10.66
C LEU A 101 -0.41 10.67 -9.38
N LEU A 102 0.57 9.76 -9.35
CA LEU A 102 0.94 8.97 -8.17
C LEU A 102 1.31 9.87 -6.98
N SER A 103 2.08 10.92 -7.22
CA SER A 103 2.46 11.89 -6.19
C SER A 103 1.28 12.69 -5.64
N SER A 104 0.24 12.89 -6.44
CA SER A 104 -0.99 13.55 -6.00
C SER A 104 -1.82 12.63 -5.10
N TYR A 105 -1.90 11.33 -5.41
CA TYR A 105 -2.54 10.34 -4.54
C TYR A 105 -1.80 10.18 -3.22
N ARG A 106 -0.46 10.21 -3.24
CA ARG A 106 0.36 10.19 -2.01
C ARG A 106 0.18 11.44 -1.14
N ARG A 107 -0.12 12.61 -1.72
CA ARG A 107 -0.36 13.86 -0.97
C ARG A 107 -1.79 14.01 -0.47
N LYS A 108 -2.75 13.25 -1.02
CA LYS A 108 -4.16 13.25 -0.58
C LYS A 108 -4.42 12.40 0.66
N THR A 109 -3.44 11.69 1.21
CA THR A 109 -3.56 11.21 2.59
C THR A 109 -3.28 12.40 3.52
N PRO A 110 -4.29 12.94 4.24
CA PRO A 110 -4.03 13.95 5.25
C PRO A 110 -3.13 13.30 6.29
N THR A 111 -1.97 13.90 6.54
CA THR A 111 -1.26 13.72 7.79
C THR A 111 -2.13 14.40 8.85
N ASN A 112 -2.93 13.60 9.56
CA ASN A 112 -3.47 13.94 10.88
C ASN A 112 -3.05 12.83 11.83
#